data_AF-A0A8H9XZN5-F1
#
_entry.id   AF-A0A8H9XZN5-F1
#
_cell.length_a   1.000
_cell.length_b   1.000
_cell.length_c   1.000
_cell.angle_alpha   90.00
_cell.angle_beta   90.00
_cell.angle_gamma   90.00
#
_symmetry.space_group_name_H-M   'P 1'
#
loop_
_entity.id
_entity.type
_entity.pdbx_description
1 polymer ?
#
loop_
_entity_poly.entity_id
_entity_poly.type
_entity_poly.pdbx_seq_one_letter_code
_entity_poly.pdbx_strand_id
1 'polypeptide(L)' 'LGKNRKTAVFPKLVFAIRDGLNHKKGDPNYDIKQLALECASKRMYPDILNYDQVVKVTGSFKTPMGCRSFLGV' A
#
# COMPACT_ATOMS: atom_id res chain seq x y z
N LEU A 1 -19.53 4.19 -5.36
CA LEU A 1 -19.38 5.36 -4.45
C LEU A 1 -20.77 5.88 -4.11
N GLY A 2 -21.05 6.24 -2.86
CA GLY A 2 -22.36 6.77 -2.48
C GLY A 2 -22.75 8.04 -3.27
N LYS A 3 -23.99 8.51 -3.12
CA LYS A 3 -24.59 9.62 -3.89
C LYS A 3 -23.66 10.82 -4.11
N ASN A 4 -22.89 11.20 -3.08
CA ASN A 4 -22.04 12.40 -3.09
C ASN A 4 -20.57 12.12 -3.44
N ARG A 5 -20.21 10.88 -3.79
CA ARG A 5 -18.85 10.46 -4.18
C ARG A 5 -17.71 10.88 -3.22
N LYS A 6 -18.03 11.15 -1.94
CA LYS A 6 -17.06 11.51 -0.90
C LYS A 6 -15.97 10.45 -0.74
N THR A 7 -14.79 10.87 -0.31
CA THR A 7 -13.70 9.96 0.08
C THR A 7 -14.17 9.10 1.25
N ALA A 8 -14.06 7.78 1.09
CA ALA A 8 -14.41 6.85 2.15
C ALA A 8 -13.31 6.86 3.22
N VAL A 9 -13.70 6.89 4.49
CA VAL A 9 -12.75 6.79 5.61
C VAL A 9 -12.25 5.35 5.77
N PHE A 10 -13.12 4.37 5.47
CA PHE A 10 -12.81 2.95 5.51
C PHE A 10 -13.37 2.22 4.27
N PRO A 11 -12.76 1.10 3.86
CA PRO A 11 -11.58 0.46 4.47
C PRO A 11 -10.28 1.23 4.21
N LYS A 12 -9.31 1.10 5.13
CA LYS A 12 -7.94 1.55 4.90
C LYS A 12 -7.32 0.68 3.81
N LEU A 13 -6.65 1.29 2.84
CA LEU A 13 -5.90 0.57 1.81
C LEU A 13 -4.40 0.70 2.11
N VAL A 14 -3.68 -0.41 2.00
CA VAL A 14 -2.22 -0.46 2.13
C VAL A 14 -1.67 -1.13 0.88
N PHE A 15 -0.71 -0.47 0.21
CA PHE A 15 -0.06 -0.97 -0.99
C PHE A 15 1.41 -1.28 -0.70
N ALA A 16 1.77 -2.56 -0.77
CA ALA A 16 3.13 -3.01 -0.55
C ALA A 16 3.98 -2.82 -1.80
N ILE A 17 5.10 -2.11 -1.67
CA ILE A 17 6.06 -1.86 -2.75
C ILE A 17 7.30 -2.75 -2.59
N ARG A 18 7.74 -3.35 -3.70
CA ARG A 18 8.91 -4.23 -3.76
C ARG A 18 9.65 -4.05 -5.08
N ASP A 19 10.98 -3.99 -4.99
CA ASP A 19 11.86 -3.95 -6.17
C ASP A 19 11.69 -5.20 -7.05
N GLY A 20 11.60 -5.01 -8.36
CA GLY A 20 11.42 -6.09 -9.34
C GLY A 20 9.96 -6.57 -9.49
N LEU A 21 9.01 -5.98 -8.76
CA LEU A 21 7.59 -6.32 -8.86
C LEU A 21 6.72 -5.12 -9.25
N ASN A 22 6.83 -4.01 -8.53
CA ASN A 22 5.95 -2.85 -8.73
C ASN A 22 6.63 -1.50 -8.42
N HIS A 23 7.95 -1.44 -8.29
CA HIS A 23 8.65 -0.23 -7.86
C HIS A 23 9.14 0.63 -9.03
N LYS A 24 9.72 0.02 -10.06
CA LYS A 24 10.43 0.69 -11.16
C LYS A 24 9.73 0.50 -12.49
N LYS A 25 9.95 1.44 -13.43
CA LYS A 25 9.47 1.32 -14.80
C LYS A 25 10.06 0.04 -15.41
N GLY A 26 9.21 -0.82 -15.96
CA GLY A 26 9.61 -2.14 -16.47
C GLY A 26 9.31 -3.30 -15.50
N ASP A 27 9.00 -3.03 -14.23
CA ASP A 27 8.51 -4.06 -13.33
C ASP A 27 7.08 -4.51 -13.75
N PRO A 28 6.72 -5.80 -13.56
CA PRO A 28 5.46 -6.35 -14.05
C PRO A 28 4.20 -5.59 -13.66
N ASN A 29 4.16 -5.04 -12.44
CA ASN A 29 3.00 -4.37 -11.85
C ASN A 29 3.24 -2.86 -11.66
N TYR A 30 4.13 -2.25 -12.45
CA TYR A 30 4.40 -0.81 -12.37
C TYR A 30 3.18 0.05 -12.74
N ASP A 31 2.33 -0.45 -13.63
CA ASP A 31 1.03 0.13 -13.97
C ASP A 31 0.11 0.25 -12.75
N ILE A 32 0.05 -0.79 -11.91
CA ILE A 32 -0.71 -0.79 -10.66
C ILE A 32 -0.15 0.25 -9.69
N LYS A 33 1.18 0.44 -9.64
CA LYS A 33 1.78 1.53 -8.87
C LYS A 33 1.30 2.90 -9.37
N GLN A 34 1.20 3.12 -10.68
CA GLN A 34 0.66 4.38 -11.22
C GLN A 34 -0.79 4.59 -10.78
N LEU A 35 -1.62 3.54 -10.84
CA LEU A 35 -3.01 3.60 -10.37
C LEU A 35 -3.11 3.86 -8.86
N ALA A 36 -2.22 3.26 -8.06
CA ALA A 36 -2.14 3.50 -6.62
C ALA A 36 -1.78 4.97 -6.32
N LEU A 37 -0.85 5.57 -7.08
CA LEU A 37 -0.49 6.99 -6.94
C LEU A 37 -1.66 7.91 -7.33
N GLU A 38 -2.38 7.59 -8.41
CA GLU A 38 -3.59 8.33 -8.80
C GLU A 38 -4.65 8.24 -7.70
N CYS A 39 -4.88 7.05 -7.15
CA CYS A 39 -5.82 6.83 -6.06
C CYS A 39 -5.46 7.65 -4.82
N ALA A 40 -4.19 7.58 -4.37
CA ALA A 40 -3.69 8.31 -3.21
C ALA A 40 -3.82 9.82 -3.38
N SER A 41 -3.52 10.36 -4.57
CA SER A 41 -3.65 11.80 -4.84
C SER A 41 -5.09 12.31 -4.73
N LYS A 42 -6.08 11.45 -5.04
CA LYS A 42 -7.51 11.82 -5.03
C LYS A 42 -8.21 11.47 -3.72
N ARG A 43 -7.74 10.45 -3.00
CA ARG A 43 -8.47 9.79 -1.91
C ARG A 43 -7.63 9.51 -0.67
N MET A 44 -6.41 10.05 -0.58
CA MET A 44 -5.40 9.83 0.46
C MET A 44 -4.82 8.41 0.52
N TYR A 45 -5.64 7.37 0.38
CA TYR A 45 -5.22 5.98 0.30
C TYR A 45 -4.93 5.53 -1.13
N PRO A 46 -4.03 4.55 -1.35
CA PRO A 46 -3.41 3.66 -0.34
C PRO A 46 -2.18 4.23 0.37
N ASP A 47 -1.97 3.80 1.62
CA ASP A 47 -0.70 3.97 2.33
C ASP A 47 0.36 3.04 1.72
N ILE A 48 1.58 3.53 1.50
CA ILE A 48 2.66 2.73 0.91
C ILE A 48 3.46 2.02 2.00
N LEU A 49 3.65 0.71 1.85
CA LEU A 49 4.43 -0.12 2.76
C LEU A 49 5.65 -0.71 2.05
N ASN A 50 6.86 -0.45 2.54
CA ASN A 50 8.07 -1.03 1.95
C ASN A 50 8.23 -2.51 2.38
N TYR A 51 8.15 -3.42 1.41
CA TYR A 51 8.22 -4.87 1.65
C TYR A 51 9.53 -5.28 2.35
N ASP A 52 10.67 -4.85 1.81
CA ASP A 52 11.99 -5.31 2.28
C ASP A 52 12.28 -4.80 3.70
N GLN A 53 11.88 -3.57 4.01
CA GLN A 53 12.03 -3.03 5.37
C GLN A 53 11.13 -3.74 6.38
N VAL A 54 9.91 -4.11 6.01
CA VAL A 54 9.01 -4.88 6.90
C VAL A 54 9.61 -6.24 7.22
N VAL A 55 10.11 -6.95 6.20
CA VAL A 55 10.78 -8.25 6.41
C VAL A 55 12.01 -8.08 7.31
N LYS A 56 12.82 -7.05 7.07
CA LYS A 56 14.01 -6.75 7.88
C LYS A 56 13.69 -6.52 9.37
N VAL A 57 12.61 -5.79 9.66
CA VAL A 57 12.26 -5.42 11.04
C VAL A 57 11.47 -6.52 11.76
N THR A 58 10.60 -7.23 11.04
CA THR A 58 9.61 -8.16 11.65
C THR A 58 9.86 -9.64 11.36
N GLY A 59 10.98 -9.96 10.70
CA GLY A 59 11.42 -11.31 10.34
C GLY A 59 10.63 -11.97 9.20
N SER A 60 9.52 -11.39 8.76
CA SER A 60 8.66 -11.89 7.68
C SER A 60 7.81 -10.75 7.13
N PHE A 61 7.12 -10.95 6.01
CA PHE A 61 6.20 -9.93 5.51
C PHE A 61 4.88 -10.00 6.28
N LYS A 62 4.52 -8.89 6.95
CA LYS A 62 3.29 -8.76 7.76
C LYS A 62 2.61 -7.44 7.43
N THR A 63 1.29 -7.48 7.26
CA THR A 63 0.47 -6.27 7.14
C THR A 63 0.14 -5.71 8.53
N PRO A 64 -0.06 -4.39 8.69
CA PRO A 64 -0.43 -3.82 9.97
C PRO A 64 -1.82 -4.28 10.40
N MET A 65 -1.97 -4.62 11.67
CA MET A 65 -3.24 -4.75 12.37
C MET A 65 -3.78 -3.36 12.70
N GLY A 66 -4.99 -3.06 12.21
CA GLY A 66 -5.62 -1.76 12.38
C GLY A 66 -4.81 -0.65 11.70
N CYS A 67 -4.42 0.37 12.47
CA CYS A 67 -3.76 1.54 11.90
C CYS A 67 -2.29 1.30 11.53
N ARG A 68 -1.50 0.72 12.44
CA ARG A 68 -0.03 0.60 12.31
C ARG A 68 0.64 -0.44 13.22
N SER A 69 -0.11 -1.34 13.87
CA SER A 69 0.48 -2.32 14.78
C SER A 69 0.96 -3.54 14.00
N PHE A 70 2.24 -3.92 14.10
CA PHE A 70 2.78 -5.08 13.40
C PHE A 70 2.99 -6.25 14.38
N LEU A 71 2.77 -7.47 13.90
CA LEU A 71 3.07 -8.68 14.68
C LEU A 71 4.59 -8.83 14.83
N GLY A 72 5.06 -9.03 16.06
CA GLY A 72 6.46 -9.35 16.36
C GLY A 72 6.88 -10.73 15.84
N VAL A 73 8.18 -11.01 15.85
CA VAL A 73 8.72 -12.37 15.71
C VAL A 73 8.42 -13.14 17.00
#